data_AF-A0A9X2BII8-F1
#
_entry.id   AF-A0A9X2BII8-F1
#
_cell.length_a   1.000
_cell.length_b   1.000
_cell.length_c   1.000
_cell.angle_alpha   90.00
_cell.angle_beta   90.00
_cell.angle_gamma   90.00
#
_symmetry.space_group_name_H-M   'P 1'
#
loop_
_entity.id
_entity.type
_entity.pdbx_description
1 polymer ?
#
loop_
_entity_poly.entity_id
_entity_poly.type
_entity_poly.pdbx_seq_one_letter_code
_entity_poly.pdbx_strand_id
1 'polypeptide(L)'
;MNELDSWVIQMESWYQSRKHDQVELLEPLIIAAPNQVWGPTITDMQSKAIACWLDACLRVFEKNRFDASDKAFQYLQLAYSKLQKVACNPMSEFELKDWSMKRIQHLVVLLLEFCNQHSQDKWLQQSQELIEAHIHFMAANDHDNLRNDDHGDQRVQVFH
;
A
#
# COMPACT_ATOMS: atom_id res chain seq x y z
N MET A 1 21.34 -7.78 14.17
CA MET A 1 20.22 -6.88 13.81
C MET A 1 20.11 -6.91 12.30
N ASN A 2 18.97 -7.33 11.76
CA ASN A 2 18.81 -7.40 10.31
C ASN A 2 18.45 -6.01 9.75
N GLU A 3 18.36 -5.91 8.42
CA GLU A 3 18.04 -4.66 7.72
C GLU A 3 16.65 -4.12 8.08
N LEU A 4 15.67 -5.01 8.24
CA LEU A 4 14.31 -4.67 8.66
C LEU A 4 14.30 -4.06 10.07
N ASP A 5 14.97 -4.68 11.04
CA ASP A 5 15.06 -4.20 12.42
C ASP A 5 15.67 -2.79 12.45
N SER A 6 16.75 -2.59 11.69
CA SER A 6 17.47 -1.30 11.63
C SER A 6 16.60 -0.22 11.01
N TRP A 7 15.82 -0.56 9.98
CA TRP A 7 14.89 0.35 9.33
C TRP A 7 13.70 0.68 10.23
N VAL A 8 13.10 -0.30 10.90
CA VAL A 8 11.98 -0.09 11.83
C VAL A 8 12.40 0.82 12.98
N ILE A 9 13.59 0.62 13.56
CA ILE A 9 14.13 1.48 14.63
C ILE A 9 14.27 2.93 14.15
N GLN A 10 14.75 3.16 12.93
CA GLN A 10 14.87 4.51 12.37
C GLN A 10 13.49 5.15 12.17
N MET A 11 12.53 4.39 11.63
CA MET A 11 11.17 4.85 11.43
C MET A 11 10.49 5.19 12.77
N GLU A 12 10.64 4.33 13.78
CA GLU A 12 10.13 4.56 15.13
C GLU A 12 10.79 5.75 15.82
N SER A 13 12.11 5.91 15.66
CA SER A 13 12.84 7.07 16.18
C SER A 13 12.29 8.38 15.62
N TRP A 14 11.93 8.41 14.34
CA TRP A 14 11.24 9.55 13.74
C TRP A 14 9.87 9.80 14.40
N TYR A 15 9.06 8.75 14.57
CA TYR A 15 7.76 8.87 15.23
C TYR A 15 7.84 9.34 16.69
N GLN A 16 8.93 9.04 17.39
CA GLN A 16 9.16 9.46 18.76
C GLN A 16 9.68 10.90 18.87
N SER A 17 10.43 11.39 17.87
CA SER A 17 11.00 12.74 17.87
C SER A 17 9.97 13.84 17.58
N ARG A 18 8.78 13.49 17.05
CA ARG A 18 7.52 14.27 16.98
C ARG A 18 7.59 15.75 16.57
N LYS A 19 8.61 16.18 15.83
CA LYS A 19 8.59 17.51 15.19
C LYS A 19 7.83 17.38 13.88
N HIS A 20 6.64 17.99 13.82
CA HIS A 20 5.73 17.96 12.66
C HIS A 20 6.34 18.59 11.39
N ASP A 21 7.53 19.17 11.53
CA ASP A 21 8.25 19.94 10.53
C ASP A 21 9.38 19.13 9.87
N GLN A 22 9.41 17.80 10.07
CA GLN A 22 10.48 16.92 9.59
C GLN A 22 10.01 15.87 8.59
N VAL A 23 8.95 16.18 7.84
CA VAL A 23 8.41 15.27 6.81
C VAL A 23 9.47 15.00 5.73
N GLU A 24 10.38 15.94 5.47
CA GLU A 24 11.50 15.76 4.55
C GLU A 24 12.46 14.64 4.99
N LEU A 25 12.52 14.33 6.30
CA LEU A 25 13.32 13.22 6.82
C LEU A 25 12.62 11.86 6.66
N LEU A 26 11.30 11.83 6.41
CA LEU A 26 10.57 10.58 6.12
C LEU A 26 10.82 10.08 4.70
N GLU A 27 10.97 10.99 3.74
CA GLU A 27 11.16 10.66 2.33
C GLU A 27 12.27 9.63 2.07
N PRO A 28 13.52 9.83 2.56
CA PRO A 28 14.56 8.83 2.38
C PRO A 28 14.23 7.49 3.07
N LEU A 29 13.55 7.52 4.22
CA LEU A 29 13.15 6.30 4.93
C LEU A 29 12.07 5.51 4.16
N ILE A 30 11.12 6.20 3.53
CA ILE A 30 10.08 5.60 2.68
C ILE A 30 10.71 4.91 1.47
N ILE A 31 11.64 5.61 0.80
CA ILE A 31 12.31 5.11 -0.41
C ILE A 31 13.25 3.94 -0.08
N ALA A 32 13.92 3.99 1.07
CA ALA A 32 14.85 2.95 1.53
C ALA A 32 14.17 1.77 2.26
N ALA A 33 12.85 1.61 2.13
CA ALA A 33 12.12 0.52 2.78
C ALA A 33 12.63 -0.85 2.28
N PRO A 34 13.15 -1.72 3.18
CA PRO A 34 13.76 -2.97 2.77
C PRO A 34 12.72 -3.95 2.21
N ASN A 35 13.16 -4.86 1.33
CA ASN A 35 12.25 -5.79 0.66
C ASN A 35 11.50 -6.71 1.63
N GLN A 36 12.13 -7.00 2.78
CA GLN A 36 11.64 -7.81 3.87
C GLN A 36 10.36 -7.24 4.51
N VAL A 37 10.09 -5.93 4.36
CA VAL A 37 8.82 -5.32 4.80
C VAL A 37 7.62 -5.97 4.09
N TRP A 38 7.80 -6.41 2.84
CA TRP A 38 6.70 -6.73 1.91
C TRP A 38 6.36 -8.22 1.81
N GLY A 39 6.85 -9.03 2.75
CA GLY A 39 6.63 -10.48 2.74
C GLY A 39 7.76 -11.28 2.08
N PRO A 40 7.55 -12.57 1.79
CA PRO A 40 6.25 -13.20 1.52
C PRO A 40 5.39 -13.51 2.76
N THR A 41 5.98 -13.66 3.94
CA THR A 41 5.26 -13.93 5.20
C THR A 41 4.95 -12.65 5.96
N ILE A 42 3.92 -12.64 6.81
CA ILE A 42 3.60 -11.51 7.69
C ILE A 42 3.84 -11.86 9.17
N THR A 43 4.95 -11.37 9.70
CA THR A 43 5.20 -11.34 11.15
C THR A 43 4.61 -10.05 11.75
N ASP A 44 4.44 -10.01 13.08
CA ASP A 44 4.04 -8.80 13.80
C ASP A 44 4.93 -7.59 13.46
N MET A 45 6.24 -7.83 13.30
CA MET A 45 7.21 -6.81 12.91
C MET A 45 6.93 -6.28 11.49
N GLN A 46 6.67 -7.15 10.53
CA GLN A 46 6.37 -6.75 9.15
C GLN A 46 5.02 -6.02 9.07
N SER A 47 4.01 -6.50 9.79
CA SER A 47 2.71 -5.83 9.89
C SER A 47 2.86 -4.40 10.42
N LYS A 48 3.63 -4.23 11.50
CA LYS A 48 3.97 -2.90 12.04
C LYS A 48 4.76 -2.06 11.03
N ALA A 49 5.76 -2.65 10.37
CA ALA A 49 6.59 -1.96 9.39
C ALA A 49 5.78 -1.44 8.20
N ILE A 50 4.88 -2.26 7.64
CA ILE A 50 3.98 -1.88 6.53
C ILE A 50 3.05 -0.75 6.99
N ALA A 51 2.45 -0.86 8.18
CA ALA A 51 1.58 0.19 8.71
C ALA A 51 2.34 1.52 8.91
N CYS A 52 3.53 1.48 9.49
CA CYS A 52 4.39 2.66 9.68
C CYS A 52 4.83 3.29 8.35
N TRP A 53 5.15 2.47 7.36
CA TRP A 53 5.49 2.94 6.01
C TRP A 53 4.31 3.63 5.34
N LEU A 54 3.12 3.02 5.41
CA LEU A 54 1.91 3.59 4.82
C LEU A 54 1.55 4.91 5.49
N ASP A 55 1.59 4.99 6.82
CA ASP A 55 1.38 6.24 7.56
C ASP A 55 2.39 7.32 7.15
N ALA A 56 3.67 6.95 6.96
CA ALA A 56 4.68 7.88 6.50
C ALA A 56 4.37 8.44 5.09
N CYS A 57 3.96 7.59 4.14
CA CYS A 57 3.50 8.03 2.81
C CYS A 57 2.32 9.00 2.91
N LEU A 58 1.33 8.71 3.77
CA LEU A 58 0.18 9.58 3.98
C LEU A 58 0.55 10.92 4.62
N ARG A 59 1.53 10.95 5.54
CA ARG A 59 2.05 12.19 6.11
C ARG A 59 2.75 13.07 5.08
N VAL A 60 3.56 12.47 4.21
CA VAL A 60 4.18 13.20 3.10
C VAL A 60 3.13 13.75 2.15
N PHE A 61 2.11 12.95 1.83
CA PHE A 61 0.95 13.41 1.05
C PHE A 61 0.26 14.61 1.70
N GLU A 62 -0.19 14.48 2.95
CA GLU A 62 -0.95 15.53 3.65
C GLU A 62 -0.17 16.85 3.75
N LYS A 63 1.15 16.78 4.00
CA LYS A 63 2.01 17.95 4.07
C LYS A 63 2.12 18.68 2.73
N ASN A 64 2.11 17.94 1.62
CA ASN A 64 2.38 18.48 0.28
C ASN A 64 1.12 18.72 -0.56
N ARG A 65 -0.07 18.31 -0.10
CA ARG A 65 -1.29 18.26 -0.93
C ARG A 65 -1.67 19.59 -1.60
N PHE A 66 -1.38 20.72 -0.95
CA PHE A 66 -1.68 22.05 -1.50
C PHE A 66 -0.49 22.75 -2.15
N ASP A 67 0.71 22.62 -1.56
CA ASP A 67 1.89 23.38 -1.99
C ASP A 67 2.73 22.64 -3.06
N ALA A 68 2.64 21.31 -3.09
CA ALA A 68 3.39 20.46 -4.01
C ALA A 68 2.54 19.25 -4.46
N SER A 69 1.41 19.54 -5.11
CA SER A 69 0.39 18.56 -5.50
C SER A 69 0.94 17.37 -6.29
N ASP A 70 1.89 17.59 -7.22
CA ASP A 70 2.53 16.49 -7.95
C ASP A 70 3.29 15.53 -7.04
N LYS A 71 3.99 16.06 -6.02
CA LYS A 71 4.71 15.25 -5.04
C LYS A 71 3.74 14.50 -4.14
N ALA A 72 2.69 15.17 -3.66
CA ALA A 72 1.66 14.55 -2.85
C ALA A 72 1.04 13.34 -3.57
N PHE A 73 0.65 13.54 -4.83
CA PHE A 73 0.10 12.50 -5.67
C PHE A 73 1.07 11.32 -5.88
N GLN A 74 2.35 11.60 -6.13
CA GLN A 74 3.37 10.56 -6.28
C GLN A 74 3.51 9.65 -5.05
N TYR A 75 3.41 10.20 -3.83
CA TYR A 75 3.47 9.37 -2.61
C TYR A 75 2.23 8.51 -2.41
N LEU A 76 1.05 8.99 -2.80
CA LEU A 76 -0.16 8.15 -2.83
C LEU A 76 -0.06 7.04 -3.89
N GLN A 77 0.40 7.37 -5.09
CA GLN A 77 0.62 6.37 -6.14
C GLN A 77 1.67 5.34 -5.74
N LEU A 78 2.76 5.77 -5.08
CA LEU A 78 3.78 4.87 -4.55
C LEU A 78 3.17 3.87 -3.57
N ALA A 79 2.37 4.36 -2.61
CA ALA A 79 1.65 3.51 -1.65
C ALA A 79 0.74 2.50 -2.37
N TYR A 80 -0.09 3.01 -3.29
CA TYR A 80 -1.03 2.22 -4.06
C TYR A 80 -0.32 1.11 -4.86
N SER A 81 0.66 1.45 -5.69
CA SER A 81 1.36 0.48 -6.54
C SER A 81 2.18 -0.53 -5.75
N LYS A 82 2.76 -0.14 -4.61
CA LYS A 82 3.51 -1.07 -3.76
C LYS A 82 2.60 -2.13 -3.17
N LEU A 83 1.41 -1.73 -2.69
CA LEU A 83 0.43 -2.68 -2.16
C LEU A 83 -0.17 -3.56 -3.27
N GLN A 84 -0.41 -3.03 -4.47
CA GLN A 84 -0.83 -3.85 -5.61
C GLN A 84 0.18 -4.97 -5.91
N LYS A 85 1.47 -4.64 -5.90
CA LYS A 85 2.54 -5.62 -6.09
C LYS A 85 2.53 -6.73 -5.03
N VAL A 86 2.25 -6.36 -3.77
CA VAL A 86 2.15 -7.34 -2.66
C VAL A 86 0.93 -8.24 -2.82
N ALA A 87 -0.23 -7.66 -3.19
CA ALA A 87 -1.46 -8.40 -3.40
C ALA A 87 -1.35 -9.42 -4.55
N CYS A 88 -0.71 -9.03 -5.66
CA CYS A 88 -0.52 -9.90 -6.82
C CYS A 88 0.66 -10.86 -6.70
N ASN A 89 1.47 -10.80 -5.64
CA ASN A 89 2.60 -11.73 -5.48
C ASN A 89 2.08 -13.12 -5.08
N PRO A 90 2.25 -14.17 -5.92
CA PRO A 90 1.74 -15.51 -5.63
C PRO A 90 2.28 -16.09 -4.32
N MET A 91 3.50 -15.70 -3.93
CA MET A 91 4.17 -16.19 -2.73
C MET A 91 3.71 -15.50 -1.45
N SER A 92 3.00 -14.37 -1.53
CA SER A 92 2.52 -13.66 -0.34
C SER A 92 1.45 -14.47 0.38
N GLU A 93 1.51 -14.48 1.71
CA GLU A 93 0.48 -15.06 2.55
C GLU A 93 -0.89 -14.39 2.33
N PHE A 94 -1.95 -15.17 2.52
CA PHE A 94 -3.32 -14.71 2.31
C PHE A 94 -3.66 -13.46 3.11
N GLU A 95 -3.29 -13.42 4.40
CA GLU A 95 -3.56 -12.28 5.28
C GLU A 95 -2.92 -10.99 4.78
N LEU A 96 -1.68 -11.07 4.25
CA LEU A 96 -0.98 -9.94 3.68
C LEU A 96 -1.63 -9.46 2.37
N LYS A 97 -2.12 -10.39 1.54
CA LYS A 97 -2.89 -10.06 0.32
C LYS A 97 -4.21 -9.39 0.65
N ASP A 98 -5.00 -9.97 1.55
CA ASP A 98 -6.28 -9.43 2.00
C ASP A 98 -6.13 -8.03 2.63
N TRP A 99 -5.14 -7.87 3.50
CA TRP A 99 -4.82 -6.56 4.08
C TRP A 99 -4.48 -5.55 2.98
N SER A 100 -3.59 -5.91 2.06
CA SER A 100 -3.19 -5.04 0.94
C SER A 100 -4.39 -4.66 0.09
N MET A 101 -5.26 -5.61 -0.25
CA MET A 101 -6.46 -5.40 -1.06
C MET A 101 -7.41 -4.40 -0.40
N LYS A 102 -7.68 -4.56 0.91
CA LYS A 102 -8.51 -3.62 1.67
C LYS A 102 -7.94 -2.20 1.64
N ARG A 103 -6.62 -2.04 1.77
CA ARG A 103 -5.97 -0.70 1.77
C ARG A 103 -5.92 -0.07 0.38
N ILE A 104 -5.73 -0.86 -0.68
CA ILE A 104 -5.76 -0.39 -2.07
C ILE A 104 -7.11 0.27 -2.39
N GLN A 105 -8.23 -0.31 -1.94
CA GLN A 105 -9.57 0.27 -2.14
C GLN A 105 -9.71 1.64 -1.47
N HIS A 106 -9.13 1.85 -0.28
CA HIS A 106 -9.12 3.17 0.34
C HIS A 106 -8.19 4.16 -0.39
N LEU A 107 -7.01 3.70 -0.82
CA LEU A 107 -6.04 4.53 -1.52
C LEU A 107 -6.54 5.01 -2.88
N VAL A 108 -7.27 4.17 -3.63
CA VAL A 108 -7.83 4.60 -4.93
C VAL A 108 -8.87 5.70 -4.73
N VAL A 109 -9.73 5.59 -3.71
CA VAL A 109 -10.70 6.64 -3.39
C VAL A 109 -9.98 7.94 -3.06
N LEU A 110 -8.95 7.89 -2.20
CA LEU A 110 -8.18 9.07 -1.83
C LEU A 110 -7.46 9.71 -3.04
N LEU A 111 -6.91 8.90 -3.93
CA LEU A 111 -6.30 9.38 -5.18
C LEU A 111 -7.33 10.06 -6.10
N LEU A 112 -8.53 9.48 -6.25
CA LEU A 112 -9.60 10.07 -7.07
C LEU A 112 -10.16 11.36 -6.45
N GLU A 113 -10.35 11.38 -5.14
CA GLU A 113 -10.73 12.59 -4.40
C GLU A 113 -9.71 13.70 -4.61
N PHE A 114 -8.41 13.37 -4.51
CA PHE A 114 -7.34 14.32 -4.79
C PHE A 114 -7.41 14.86 -6.22
N CYS A 115 -7.53 13.99 -7.22
CA CYS A 115 -7.67 14.43 -8.61
C CYS A 115 -8.89 15.34 -8.83
N ASN A 116 -10.03 15.00 -8.23
CA ASN A 116 -11.27 15.76 -8.36
C ASN A 116 -11.24 17.13 -7.66
N GLN A 117 -10.38 17.31 -6.65
CA GLN A 117 -10.20 18.59 -5.96
C GLN A 117 -9.41 19.61 -6.77
N HIS A 118 -8.69 19.19 -7.81
CA HIS A 118 -7.86 20.06 -8.63
C HIS A 118 -8.45 20.27 -10.03
N SER A 119 -8.70 21.53 -10.40
CA SER A 119 -9.40 21.90 -11.64
C SER A 119 -8.56 21.79 -12.93
N GLN A 120 -7.34 21.25 -12.87
CA GLN A 120 -6.45 21.18 -14.04
C GLN A 120 -6.73 19.90 -14.83
N ASP A 121 -6.73 20.00 -16.16
CA ASP A 121 -7.00 18.88 -17.07
C ASP A 121 -6.11 17.65 -16.82
N LYS A 122 -4.87 17.85 -16.36
CA LYS A 122 -3.96 16.77 -16.01
C LYS A 122 -4.54 15.81 -14.97
N TRP A 123 -5.28 16.32 -13.99
CA TRP A 123 -5.86 15.51 -12.91
C TRP A 123 -7.08 14.74 -13.36
N LEU A 124 -7.86 15.31 -14.28
CA LEU A 124 -8.95 14.58 -14.93
C LEU A 124 -8.39 13.38 -15.69
N GLN A 125 -7.35 13.57 -16.50
CA GLN A 125 -6.69 12.47 -17.21
C GLN A 125 -6.14 11.43 -16.23
N GLN A 126 -5.41 11.84 -15.19
CA GLN A 126 -4.89 10.94 -14.17
C GLN A 126 -6.01 10.16 -13.45
N SER A 127 -7.17 10.78 -13.20
CA SER A 127 -8.31 10.08 -12.62
C SER A 127 -8.87 8.99 -13.54
N GLN A 128 -8.95 9.24 -14.85
CA GLN A 128 -9.45 8.28 -15.83
C GLN A 128 -8.51 7.07 -15.95
N GLU A 129 -7.21 7.33 -16.09
CA GLU A 129 -6.16 6.31 -16.13
C GLU A 129 -6.18 5.45 -14.85
N LEU A 130 -6.36 6.08 -13.68
CA LEU A 130 -6.44 5.39 -12.40
C LEU A 130 -7.69 4.50 -12.29
N ILE A 131 -8.85 4.97 -12.74
CA ILE A 131 -10.09 4.19 -12.74
C ILE A 131 -9.91 2.95 -13.62
N GLU A 132 -9.41 3.12 -14.84
CA GLU A 132 -9.19 2.02 -15.77
C GLU A 132 -8.20 1.01 -15.18
N ALA A 133 -7.05 1.47 -14.69
CA ALA A 133 -6.04 0.59 -14.09
C ALA A 133 -6.59 -0.16 -12.87
N HIS A 134 -7.39 0.50 -12.02
CA HIS A 134 -8.00 -0.11 -10.84
C HIS A 134 -9.03 -1.16 -11.22
N ILE A 135 -9.90 -0.90 -12.21
CA ILE A 135 -10.89 -1.87 -12.69
C ILE A 135 -10.19 -3.12 -13.23
N HIS A 136 -9.16 -2.96 -14.08
CA HIS A 136 -8.40 -4.09 -14.61
C HIS A 136 -7.72 -4.89 -13.48
N PHE A 137 -7.14 -4.19 -12.51
CA PHE A 137 -6.53 -4.82 -11.34
C PHE A 137 -7.54 -5.62 -10.51
N MET A 138 -8.72 -5.04 -10.22
CA MET A 138 -9.76 -5.70 -9.44
C MET A 138 -10.31 -6.93 -10.18
N ALA A 139 -10.58 -6.81 -11.49
CA ALA A 139 -11.07 -7.92 -12.29
C ALA A 139 -10.08 -9.11 -12.31
N ALA A 140 -8.77 -8.84 -12.43
CA ALA A 140 -7.75 -9.87 -12.41
C ALA A 140 -7.66 -10.61 -11.05
N ASN A 141 -7.82 -9.89 -9.93
CA ASN A 141 -7.73 -10.48 -8.60
C ASN A 141 -9.05 -11.14 -8.14
N ASP A 142 -10.21 -10.75 -8.70
CA ASP A 142 -11.51 -11.38 -8.40
C ASP A 142 -11.56 -12.83 -8.89
N HIS A 143 -11.04 -13.08 -10.10
CA HIS A 143 -10.89 -14.42 -10.66
C HIS A 143 -9.96 -15.34 -9.85
N ASP A 144 -8.90 -14.78 -9.24
CA ASP A 144 -7.98 -15.54 -8.39
C ASP A 144 -8.58 -15.87 -7.02
N ASN A 145 -9.44 -15.01 -6.46
CA ASN A 145 -10.15 -15.27 -5.21
C ASN A 145 -11.22 -16.37 -5.37
N LEU A 146 -12.00 -16.34 -6.45
CA LEU A 146 -12.99 -17.39 -6.76
C LEU A 146 -12.37 -18.78 -6.93
N ARG A 147 -11.16 -18.87 -7.49
CA ARG A 147 -10.43 -20.14 -7.64
C ARG A 147 -9.89 -20.70 -6.33
N ASN A 148 -9.61 -19.86 -5.34
CA ASN A 148 -9.10 -20.30 -4.04
C ASN A 148 -10.22 -20.81 -3.13
N ASP A 149 -11.46 -20.31 -3.28
CA ASP A 149 -12.62 -20.79 -2.51
C ASP A 149 -13.07 -22.20 -2.96
N ASP A 150 -12.94 -22.52 -4.25
CA ASP A 150 -13.29 -23.86 -4.79
C ASP A 150 -12.33 -24.98 -4.34
N HIS A 151 -11.19 -24.65 -3.71
CA HIS A 151 -10.27 -25.63 -3.13
C HIS A 151 -10.55 -25.95 -1.65
N GLY A 152 -11.61 -25.38 -1.06
CA GLY A 152 -12.02 -25.61 0.33
C GLY A 152 -12.93 -26.82 0.59
N ASP A 153 -13.58 -27.40 -0.43
CA ASP A 153 -14.72 -28.32 -0.22
C ASP A 153 -14.54 -29.77 -0.72
N GLN A 154 -13.30 -30.22 -0.94
CA GLN A 154 -13.01 -31.65 -1.24
C GLN A 154 -12.36 -32.38 -0.06
N ARG A 155 -12.99 -32.36 1.12
CA ARG A 155 -12.66 -33.29 2.22
C ARG A 155 -13.87 -33.78 3.01
N VAL A 156 -14.89 -34.31 2.35
CA VAL A 156 -15.77 -35.33 2.98
C VAL A 156 -16.21 -36.37 1.95
N GLN A 157 -15.33 -37.33 1.64
CA GLN A 157 -15.74 -38.66 1.19
C GLN A 157 -14.74 -39.70 1.69
N VAL A 158 -14.92 -40.20 2.92
CA VAL A 158 -14.45 -41.54 3.32
C VAL A 158 -15.37 -42.12 4.42
N PHE A 159 -16.23 -43.06 4.00
CA PHE A 159 -16.74 -44.27 4.68
C PHE A 159 -17.19 -44.26 6.17
N HIS A 160 -18.49 -44.47 6.38
CA HIS A 160 -19.02 -45.72 6.98
C HIS A 160 -20.51 -45.90 6.68
#